data_AF-A0A158DSV3-F1
#
_entry.id   AF-A0A158DSV3-F1
#
_cell.length_a   1.000
_cell.length_b   1.000
_cell.length_c   1.000
_cell.angle_alpha   90.00
_cell.angle_beta   90.00
_cell.angle_gamma   90.00
#
_symmetry.space_group_name_H-M   'P 1'
#
loop_
_entity.id
_entity.type
_entity.pdbx_description
1 polymer ?
#
loop_
_entity_poly.entity_id
_entity_poly.type
_entity_poly.pdbx_seq_one_letter_code
_entity_poly.pdbx_strand_id
1 'polypeptide(L)' 'MNQYFTNKQGAIRRIIDLKRNGPEASRTTVVGEQKDGRKVHGLEQVLLHLRIGRIAHFTCISSFVQEIVFVS' A
#
# COMPACT_ATOMS: atom_id res chain seq x y z
N MET A 1 0.65 8.05 -13.01
CA MET A 1 0.34 6.95 -12.07
C MET A 1 1.36 5.84 -12.28
N ASN A 2 2.17 5.52 -11.28
CA ASN A 2 3.24 4.51 -11.39
C ASN A 2 2.72 3.14 -10.95
N GLN A 3 3.08 2.07 -11.67
CA GLN A 3 2.68 0.71 -11.35
C GLN A 3 3.90 -0.11 -10.97
N TYR A 4 3.84 -0.81 -9.85
CA TYR A 4 4.90 -1.68 -9.35
C TYR A 4 4.37 -3.09 -9.13
N PHE A 5 5.13 -4.11 -9.52
CA PHE A 5 4.84 -5.51 -9.25
C PHE A 5 5.89 -6.05 -8.29
N THR A 6 5.46 -6.65 -7.20
CA THR A 6 6.38 -7.16 -6.20
C THR A 6 5.75 -8.29 -5.40
N ASN A 7 6.58 -9.05 -4.69
CA ASN A 7 6.07 -10.07 -3.77
C ASN A 7 5.60 -9.45 -2.45
N LYS A 8 4.99 -10.26 -1.59
CA LYS A 8 4.55 -9.83 -0.25
C LYS A 8 5.61 -9.03 0.54
N GLN A 9 6.87 -9.46 0.53
CA GLN A 9 7.92 -8.80 1.31
C GLN A 9 8.30 -7.44 0.73
N GLY A 10 8.38 -7.32 -0.59
CA GLY A 10 8.61 -6.04 -1.26
C GLY A 10 7.45 -5.06 -1.05
N ALA A 11 6.22 -5.56 -1.06
CA ALA A 11 5.03 -4.76 -0.76
C ALA A 11 5.04 -4.24 0.68
N ILE A 12 5.37 -5.09 1.66
CA ILE A 12 5.53 -4.71 3.07
C ILE A 12 6.65 -3.67 3.23
N ARG A 13 7.78 -3.86 2.56
CA ARG A 13 8.88 -2.89 2.60
C ARG A 13 8.43 -1.53 2.07
N ARG A 14 7.75 -1.51 0.92
CA ARG A 14 7.27 -0.27 0.29
C ARG A 14 6.32 0.51 1.19
N ILE A 15 5.34 -0.15 1.81
CA ILE A 15 4.39 0.53 2.71
C ILE A 15 5.04 1.01 4.02
N ILE A 16 6.07 0.31 4.51
CA ILE A 16 6.86 0.77 5.66
C ILE A 16 7.71 1.99 5.30
N ASP A 17 8.31 2.01 4.12
CA ASP A 17 9.06 3.16 3.62
C ASP A 17 8.14 4.40 3.54
N LEU A 18 6.90 4.21 3.05
CA LEU A 18 5.87 5.25 3.08
C LEU A 18 5.55 5.73 4.49
N LYS A 19 5.43 4.83 5.48
CA LYS A 19 5.20 5.20 6.89
C LYS A 19 6.35 6.03 7.47
N ARG A 20 7.58 5.78 7.00
CA ARG A 20 8.81 6.40 7.52
C ARG A 20 9.12 7.78 6.93
N ASN A 21 8.56 8.14 5.77
CA ASN A 21 8.84 9.39 5.06
C ASN A 21 8.28 10.68 5.71
N GLY A 22 8.11 10.71 7.04
CA GLY A 22 7.82 11.94 7.79
C GLY A 22 6.45 12.57 7.48
N PRO A 23 6.30 13.91 7.50
CA PRO A 23 5.01 14.62 7.36
C PRO A 23 4.22 14.26 6.10
N GLU A 24 4.87 13.78 5.05
CA GLU A 24 4.21 13.32 3.83
C GLU A 24 3.48 11.99 4.01
N ALA A 25 3.95 11.12 4.92
CA ALA A 25 3.27 9.87 5.27
C ALA A 25 1.87 10.15 5.85
N SER A 26 1.75 11.17 6.70
CA SER A 26 0.48 11.61 7.29
C SER A 26 -0.49 12.18 6.26
N ARG A 27 0.00 12.64 5.10
CA ARG A 27 -0.82 13.17 4.00
C ARG A 27 -1.10 12.14 2.90
N THR A 28 -0.52 10.94 3.01
CA THR A 28 -0.66 9.90 2.00
C THR A 28 -1.92 9.07 2.27
N THR A 29 -2.86 9.12 1.32
CA THR A 29 -4.03 8.22 1.33
C THR A 29 -3.60 6.86 0.81
N VAL A 30 -3.77 5.81 1.63
CA VAL A 30 -3.48 4.43 1.24
C VAL A 30 -4.78 3.63 1.20
N VAL A 31 -5.03 2.96 0.07
CA VAL A 31 -6.19 2.08 -0.11
C VAL A 31 -5.72 0.74 -0.67
N GLY A 32 -5.94 -0.34 0.06
CA GLY A 32 -5.67 -1.70 -0.37
C GLY A 32 -6.92 -2.39 -0.88
N GLU A 33 -6.79 -3.23 -1.89
CA GLU A 33 -7.80 -4.18 -2.31
C GLU A 33 -7.36 -5.59 -1.91
N GLN A 34 -8.24 -6.30 -1.22
CA GLN A 34 -8.03 -7.68 -0.85
C GLN A 34 -8.26 -8.60 -2.05
N LYS A 35 -7.74 -9.83 -1.98
CA LYS A 35 -7.91 -10.87 -3.01
C LYS A 35 -9.37 -11.26 -3.24
N ASP A 36 -10.26 -10.95 -2.30
CA ASP A 36 -11.71 -11.13 -2.41
C ASP A 36 -12.46 -9.87 -2.91
N GLY A 37 -11.73 -8.83 -3.32
CA GLY A 37 -12.26 -7.57 -3.84
C GLY A 37 -12.65 -6.54 -2.77
N ARG A 38 -12.52 -6.85 -1.47
CA ARG A 38 -12.85 -5.89 -0.41
C ARG A 38 -11.79 -4.80 -0.28
N LYS A 39 -12.23 -3.56 -0.04
CA LYS A 39 -11.32 -2.43 0.18
C LYS A 39 -10.94 -2.29 1.65
N VAL A 40 -9.69 -1.93 1.88
CA VAL A 40 -9.08 -1.64 3.18
C VAL A 40 -8.48 -0.25 3.10
N HIS A 41 -8.84 0.62 4.05
CA HIS A 41 -8.40 2.01 4.05
C HIS A 41 -7.40 2.28 5.16
N GLY A 42 -6.41 3.12 4.85
CA GLY A 42 -5.40 3.56 5.80
C GLY A 42 -4.17 2.65 5.82
N LEU A 43 -3.01 3.29 6.00
CA LEU A 43 -1.71 2.64 5.93
C LEU A 43 -1.60 1.45 6.88
N GLU A 44 -2.05 1.60 8.13
CA GLU A 44 -1.87 0.57 9.16
C GLU A 44 -2.73 -0.67 8.91
N GLN A 45 -3.96 -0.47 8.45
CA GLN A 45 -4.86 -1.56 8.08
C GLN A 45 -4.35 -2.30 6.85
N VAL A 46 -3.90 -1.57 5.82
CA VAL A 46 -3.32 -2.19 4.62
C VAL A 46 -2.05 -2.98 4.98
N LEU A 47 -1.18 -2.44 5.83
CA LEU A 47 0.00 -3.16 6.33
C LEU A 47 -0.37 -4.44 7.11
N LEU A 48 -1.40 -4.38 7.96
CA LEU A 48 -1.90 -5.55 8.69
C LEU A 48 -2.34 -6.65 7.71
N HIS A 49 -3.14 -6.29 6.71
CA HIS A 49 -3.66 -7.24 5.72
C HIS A 49 -2.57 -7.75 4.75
N LEU A 50 -1.56 -6.93 4.45
CA LEU A 50 -0.37 -7.35 3.69
C LEU A 50 0.42 -8.44 4.42
N ARG A 51 0.64 -8.29 5.73
CA ARG A 51 1.39 -9.27 6.54
C ARG A 51 0.76 -10.66 6.51
N ILE A 52 -0.56 -10.73 6.54
CA ILE A 52 -1.33 -11.98 6.45
C ILE A 52 -1.66 -12.41 5.01
N GLY A 53 -1.11 -11.73 3.99
CA GLY A 53 -1.21 -12.15 2.58
C GLY A 53 -2.58 -11.97 1.92
N ARG A 54 -3.42 -11.08 2.47
CA ARG A 54 -4.79 -10.84 1.98
C ARG A 54 -4.92 -9.76 0.93
N ILE A 55 -3.94 -8.87 0.81
CA ILE A 55 -3.95 -7.78 -0.19
C ILE A 55 -3.50 -8.31 -1.56
N ALA A 56 -4.26 -7.99 -2.60
CA ALA A 56 -3.91 -8.22 -4.00
C ALA A 56 -3.11 -7.04 -4.59
N HIS A 57 -3.54 -5.81 -4.27
CA HIS A 57 -2.79 -4.61 -4.59
C HIS A 57 -3.15 -3.46 -3.64
N PHE A 58 -2.32 -2.43 -3.56
CA PHE A 58 -2.68 -1.20 -2.86
C PHE A 58 -2.23 0.04 -3.64
N THR A 59 -3.00 1.11 -3.48
CA THR A 59 -2.77 2.40 -4.08
C THR A 59 -2.36 3.39 -3.01
N CYS A 60 -1.33 4.18 -3.29
CA CYS A 60 -0.88 5.29 -2.46
C CYS A 60 -1.03 6.58 -3.24
N ILE A 61 -1.73 7.54 -2.64
CA ILE A 61 -2.02 8.85 -3.22
C ILE A 61 -1.42 9.90 -2.28
N SER A 62 -0.43 10.62 -2.79
CA SER A 62 0.16 11.80 -2.16
C SER A 62 -0.10 13.04 -3.03
N SER A 63 0.26 14.23 -2.53
CA SER A 63 0.05 15.50 -3.26
C SER A 63 0.72 15.57 -4.63
N PHE A 64 1.77 14.77 -4.86
CA PHE A 64 2.58 14.83 -6.08
C PHE A 64 2.67 13.50 -6.83
N VAL A 65 2.33 12.38 -6.18
CA VAL A 65 2.53 11.03 -6.72
C VAL A 65 1.34 10.14 -6.41
N GLN A 66 0.86 9.46 -7.45
CA GLN A 66 -0.05 8.32 -7.35
C GLN A 66 0.67 7.06 -7.82
N GLU A 67 0.74 6.05 -6.95
CA GLU A 67 1.32 4.75 -7.26
C GLU A 67 0.38 3.61 -6.88
N ILE A 68 0.46 2.51 -7.63
CA ILE A 68 -0.21 1.24 -7.34
C ILE A 68 0.83 0.13 -7.25
N VAL A 69 0.71 -0.71 -6.23
CA VAL A 69 1.62 -1.81 -5.94
C VAL A 69 0.84 -3.11 -5.96
N PHE A 70 1.08 -3.94 -6.98
CA PHE A 70 0.53 -5.28 -7.13
C PHE A 70 1.37 -6.29 -6.37
N VAL A 71 0.70 -7.22 -5.68
CA VAL A 71 1.30 -8.25 -4.84
C VAL A 71 1.14 -9.61 -5.52
N SER A 72 2.26 -10.20 -5.96
CA SER A 72 2.32 -11.58 -6.48
C SER A 72 2.73 -12.61 -5.43
#